data_AF-A0A7Y2YF38-F1
#
_entry.id   AF-A0A7Y2YF38-F1
#
_cell.length_a   1.000
_cell.length_b   1.000
_cell.length_c   1.000
_cell.angle_alpha   90.00
_cell.angle_beta   90.00
_cell.angle_gamma   90.00
#
_symmetry.space_group_name_H-M   'P 1'
#
loop_
_entity.id
_entity.type
_entity.pdbx_description
1 polymer ?
#
loop_
_entity_poly.entity_id
_entity_poly.type
_entity_poly.pdbx_seq_one_letter_code
_entity_poly.pdbx_strand_id
1 'polypeptide(L)' 'MKKSAIILFFSLICLHVTTGYSQKKPFDYLDVFDLQYVSDPQISPDGNWIVYRRMGFDIMTDR' A
#
# COMPACT_ATOMS: atom_id res chain seq x y z
N MET A 1 -21.93 -43.06 10.07
CA MET A 1 -20.51 -42.82 9.70
C MET A 1 -20.35 -41.75 8.62
N LYS A 2 -21.01 -41.87 7.44
CA LYS A 2 -20.84 -40.92 6.32
C LYS A 2 -21.24 -39.46 6.62
N LYS A 3 -22.33 -39.24 7.38
CA LYS A 3 -22.81 -37.88 7.73
C LYS A 3 -21.87 -37.14 8.68
N SER A 4 -21.29 -37.84 9.66
CA SER A 4 -20.29 -37.27 10.57
C SER A 4 -19.00 -36.88 9.84
N ALA A 5 -18.61 -37.64 8.81
CA ALA A 5 -17.46 -37.29 7.96
C ALA A 5 -17.71 -36.01 7.14
N ILE A 6 -18.94 -35.80 6.64
CA ILE A 6 -19.32 -34.58 5.91
C ILE A 6 -19.30 -33.35 6.84
N ILE A 7 -19.80 -33.50 8.06
CA ILE A 7 -19.79 -32.42 9.07
C ILE A 7 -18.34 -32.06 9.44
N LEU A 8 -17.48 -33.07 9.62
CA LEU A 8 -16.07 -32.86 9.93
C LEU A 8 -15.34 -32.15 8.78
N PHE A 9 -15.65 -32.51 7.53
CA PHE A 9 -15.10 -31.89 6.33
C PHE A 9 -15.50 -30.41 6.20
N PHE A 10 -16.78 -30.08 6.39
CA PHE A 10 -17.25 -28.69 6.38
C PHE A 10 -16.67 -27.85 7.54
N SER A 11 -16.50 -28.45 8.72
CA SER A 11 -15.83 -27.81 9.86
C SER A 11 -14.37 -27.48 9.56
N LEU A 12 -13.65 -28.40 8.90
CA LEU A 12 -12.27 -28.20 8.48
C LEU A 12 -12.14 -27.06 7.46
N ILE A 13 -13.06 -26.97 6.49
CA ILE A 13 -13.08 -25.89 5.49
C ILE A 13 -13.31 -24.54 6.15
N CYS A 14 -14.23 -24.44 7.11
CA CYS A 14 -14.54 -23.20 7.82
C CYS A 14 -13.32 -22.62 8.55
N LEU A 15 -12.47 -23.48 9.13
CA LEU A 15 -11.21 -23.08 9.79
C LEU A 15 -10.17 -22.47 8.84
N HIS A 16 -10.22 -22.76 7.54
CA HIS A 16 -9.26 -22.23 6.56
C HIS A 16 -9.65 -20.84 6.03
N VAL A 17 -10.89 -20.38 6.25
CA VAL A 17 -11.40 -19.12 5.68
C VAL A 17 -11.01 -17.89 6.53
N THR A 18 -10.49 -18.09 7.75
CA THR A 18 -10.21 -16.99 8.70
C THR A 18 -8.82 -16.35 8.55
N THR A 19 -7.94 -16.85 7.67
CA THR A 19 -6.55 -16.38 7.52
C THR A 19 -6.38 -15.19 6.54
N GLY A 20 -7.47 -14.58 6.07
CA GLY A 20 -7.46 -13.62 4.96
C GLY A 20 -7.01 -12.18 5.26
N TYR A 21 -6.68 -11.81 6.50
CA TYR A 21 -6.24 -10.45 6.82
C TYR A 21 -4.72 -10.37 6.93
N SER A 22 -4.03 -10.36 5.77
CA SER A 22 -2.64 -9.91 5.75
C SER A 22 -2.63 -8.43 6.12
N GLN A 23 -2.18 -8.11 7.34
CA GLN A 23 -2.01 -6.72 7.75
C GLN A 23 -0.92 -6.11 6.88
N LYS A 24 -1.24 -5.02 6.17
CA LYS A 24 -0.23 -4.24 5.46
C LYS A 24 0.84 -3.81 6.45
N LYS A 25 2.11 -3.84 6.03
CA LYS A 25 3.23 -3.33 6.81
C LYS A 25 2.85 -1.93 7.34
N PRO A 26 2.93 -1.67 8.66
CA PRO A 26 2.77 -0.32 9.18
C PRO A 26 3.80 0.60 8.54
N PHE A 27 3.43 1.88 8.37
CA PHE A 27 4.34 2.90 7.87
C PHE A 27 5.46 3.12 8.91
N ASP A 28 6.71 2.97 8.46
CA ASP A 28 7.91 3.16 9.26
C ASP A 28 8.53 4.54 8.99
N TYR A 29 9.40 5.02 9.87
CA TYR A 29 10.07 6.31 9.71
C TYR A 29 10.89 6.40 8.44
N LEU A 30 11.55 5.31 8.03
CA LEU A 30 12.35 5.28 6.81
C LEU A 30 11.50 5.31 5.54
N ASP A 31 10.22 4.96 5.62
CA ASP A 31 9.32 5.01 4.47
C ASP A 31 9.09 6.47 4.00
N VAL A 32 9.48 7.49 4.80
CA VAL A 32 9.46 8.90 4.39
C VAL A 32 10.39 9.20 3.21
N PHE A 33 11.52 8.48 3.10
CA PHE A 33 12.49 8.69 2.03
C PHE A 33 12.00 8.17 0.68
N ASP A 34 11.01 7.28 0.70
CA ASP A 34 10.33 6.82 -0.50
C ASP A 34 9.24 7.78 -0.97
N LEU A 35 8.87 8.78 -0.16
CA LEU A 35 7.84 9.75 -0.52
C LEU A 35 8.36 10.76 -1.53
N GLN A 36 7.52 11.05 -2.51
CA GLN A 36 7.74 12.10 -3.50
C GLN A 36 6.44 12.89 -3.68
N TYR A 37 6.57 14.18 -3.87
CA TYR A 37 5.42 15.05 -4.07
C TYR A 37 5.74 16.19 -5.02
N VAL A 38 4.68 16.80 -5.55
CA VAL A 38 4.78 17.94 -6.46
C VAL A 38 4.70 19.23 -5.65
N SER A 39 5.54 20.20 -5.98
CA SER A 39 5.47 21.55 -5.46
C SER A 39 5.57 22.58 -6.59
N ASP A 40 5.02 23.76 -6.34
CA ASP A 40 5.10 24.91 -7.25
C ASP A 40 4.70 24.61 -8.72
N PRO A 41 3.47 24.14 -8.95
CA PRO A 41 2.98 23.93 -10.31
C PRO A 41 2.71 25.28 -10.99
N GLN A 42 3.19 25.44 -12.22
CA GLN A 42 2.98 26.61 -13.06
C GLN A 42 2.41 26.17 -14.40
N ILE A 43 1.30 26.78 -14.81
CA ILE A 43 0.59 26.44 -16.06
C ILE A 43 1.09 27.39 -17.15
N SER A 44 1.33 26.87 -18.35
CA SER A 44 1.70 27.70 -19.50
C SER A 44 0.56 28.67 -19.85
N PRO A 45 0.87 29.86 -20.41
CA PRO A 45 -0.18 30.84 -20.75
C PRO A 45 -1.24 30.33 -21.74
N ASP A 46 -0.85 29.40 -22.62
CA ASP A 46 -1.72 28.73 -23.59
C ASP A 46 -2.41 27.47 -23.04
N GLY A 47 -2.12 27.09 -21.79
CA GLY A 47 -2.70 25.93 -21.10
C GLY A 47 -2.23 24.56 -21.58
N ASN A 48 -1.30 24.48 -22.54
CA ASN A 48 -0.87 23.23 -23.13
C ASN A 48 0.10 22.43 -22.25
N TRP A 49 0.78 23.08 -21.30
CA TRP A 49 1.81 22.44 -20.47
C TRP A 49 1.76 22.94 -19.02
N ILE A 50 2.22 22.08 -18.11
CA ILE A 50 2.42 22.42 -16.71
C ILE A 50 3.86 22.04 -16.35
N VAL A 51 4.59 22.99 -15.77
CA VAL A 51 5.88 22.73 -15.15
C VAL A 51 5.70 22.65 -13.64
N TYR A 52 6.49 21.82 -12.98
CA TYR A 52 6.42 21.68 -11.53
C TYR A 52 7.77 21.21 -10.97
N ARG A 53 7.97 21.40 -9.68
CA ARG A 53 9.13 20.89 -8.97
C ARG A 53 8.78 19.58 -8.27
N ARG A 54 9.45 18.49 -8.66
CA ARG A 54 9.34 17.19 -7.99
C ARG A 54 10.24 17.19 -6.75
N MET A 55 9.62 17.05 -5.59
CA MET A 55 10.30 16.93 -4.30
C MET A 55 10.45 15.46 -3.94
N GLY A 56 11.56 15.13 -3.27
CA GLY A 56 11.85 13.86 -2.64
C GLY A 56 12.87 14.09 -1.54
N PHE A 57 13.05 13.10 -0.69
CA PHE A 57 14.05 13.12 0.38
C PHE A 57 15.21 12.19 0.02
N ASP A 58 16.41 12.50 0.53
CA ASP A 58 17.62 11.72 0.31
C ASP A 58 18.15 11.19 1.63
N ILE A 59 18.15 9.86 1.76
CA ILE A 59 18.54 9.17 3.00
C ILE A 59 20.00 9.41 3.42
N MET A 60 20.87 9.77 2.48
CA MET A 60 22.30 9.94 2.73
C MET A 60 22.67 11.38 3.09
N THR A 61 21.90 12.35 2.59
CA THR A 61 22.28 13.77 2.65
C THR A 61 21.34 14.63 3.49
N ASP A 62 20.08 14.23 3.67
CA ASP A 62 19.15 14.93 4.56
C ASP A 62 19.46 14.59 6.03
N ARG A 63 19.59 15.62 6.87
CA ARG A 63 19.86 15.53 8.31
C ARG A 63 18.75 16.15 9.15
#